data_AF-A0A965AJC2-F1
#
_entry.id   AF-A0A965AJC2-F1
#
_cell.length_a   1.000
_cell.length_b   1.000
_cell.length_c   1.000
_cell.angle_alpha   90.00
_cell.angle_beta   90.00
_cell.angle_gamma   90.00
#
_symmetry.space_group_name_H-M   'P 1'
#
loop_
_entity.id
_entity.type
_entity.pdbx_description
1 polymer ?
#
loop_
_entity_poly.entity_id
_entity_poly.type
_entity_poly.pdbx_seq_one_letter_code
_entity_poly.pdbx_strand_id
1 'polypeptide(L)'
;MREFFVGDFALATKRDVREMQNAIDFLAQKGMVEYFPRQNFVRVKEKAIQIYRSQQKKTDYDNLKIHSVVDTATNATLNFAKRQMTIRGVENFNVSDSLNCTIFPDSATIVLLQNRDLKFNGRISAGNFEITGKDFTLKYDSFFINMKQIDSIGFFVTEKNRQGQTVRKRIDNSMQGADSARAATAGLDRVRSSGGTLYISRPNNKSGRLKTADYPRLDATNGGVIYFDRKEILNGTYDRSIFFMVPPFKLDSLNDADPAAINFEGTFVSNGMFPNFKEKLHTMPDKSLGFDHYVPGNGYQLFKGEGNFKGNIHLDKRGIRTNGKIDYLAAHVRSDDFLFYPDSVIGKGQRAYMLKEQFGNVIFPQASFPNYNMVWKPRKDELRLNTTTSDFNFYDSTAQLRGNLVVSKKGVSGDGTLKTRGTELFSKEMNFVSDQF
;
A
#
# COMPACT_ATOMS: atom_id res chain seq x y z
N MET A 1 25.46 -29.33 -39.30
CA MET A 1 26.45 -28.78 -40.23
C MET A 1 26.64 -27.30 -39.89
N ARG A 2 27.86 -26.86 -39.56
CA ARG A 2 28.15 -25.45 -39.23
C ARG A 2 28.83 -24.70 -40.38
N GLU A 3 29.18 -25.40 -41.44
CA GLU A 3 29.97 -24.90 -42.56
C GLU A 3 29.39 -25.48 -43.85
N PHE A 4 29.20 -24.65 -44.87
CA PHE A 4 28.65 -25.07 -46.16
C PHE A 4 29.01 -24.10 -47.28
N PHE A 5 28.94 -24.56 -48.53
CA PHE A 5 29.06 -23.70 -49.70
C PHE A 5 27.69 -23.19 -50.14
N VAL A 6 27.62 -21.93 -50.57
CA VAL A 6 26.35 -21.28 -50.96
C VAL A 6 25.76 -21.96 -52.20
N GLY A 7 26.59 -22.37 -53.15
CA GLY A 7 26.15 -23.08 -54.35
C GLY A 7 25.44 -24.39 -54.02
N ASP A 8 26.05 -25.22 -53.18
CA ASP A 8 25.46 -26.50 -52.73
C ASP A 8 24.15 -26.28 -51.98
N PHE A 9 24.09 -25.24 -51.15
CA PHE A 9 22.88 -24.92 -50.40
C PHE A 9 21.75 -24.37 -51.30
N ALA A 10 22.07 -23.55 -52.30
CA ALA A 10 21.13 -23.07 -53.29
C ALA A 10 20.56 -24.22 -54.14
N LEU A 11 21.42 -25.16 -54.58
CA LEU A 11 21.01 -26.38 -55.29
C LEU A 11 20.10 -27.25 -54.43
N ALA A 12 20.47 -27.51 -53.17
CA ALA A 12 19.67 -28.32 -52.25
C ALA A 12 18.29 -27.71 -51.94
N THR A 13 18.19 -26.37 -51.91
CA THR A 13 16.94 -25.65 -51.63
C THR A 13 16.15 -25.26 -52.88
N LYS A 14 16.66 -25.57 -54.07
CA LYS A 14 16.10 -25.16 -55.38
C LYS A 14 15.85 -23.65 -55.47
N ARG A 15 16.77 -22.85 -54.93
CA ARG A 15 16.73 -21.38 -54.97
C ARG A 15 17.80 -20.82 -55.89
N ASP A 16 17.57 -19.62 -56.39
CA ASP A 16 18.58 -18.90 -57.16
C ASP A 16 19.81 -18.59 -56.31
N VAL A 17 21.00 -18.73 -56.90
CA VAL A 17 22.27 -18.56 -56.19
C VAL A 17 22.45 -17.11 -55.75
N ARG A 18 22.05 -16.12 -56.56
CA ARG A 18 22.17 -14.70 -56.19
C ARG A 18 21.20 -14.35 -55.05
N GLU A 19 19.99 -14.89 -55.07
CA GLU A 19 19.04 -14.73 -53.96
C GLU A 19 19.63 -15.27 -52.65
N MET A 20 20.26 -16.45 -52.67
CA MET A 20 20.89 -17.01 -51.48
C MET A 20 22.12 -16.24 -51.02
N GLN A 21 22.94 -15.72 -51.93
CA GLN A 21 24.06 -14.84 -51.59
C GLN A 21 23.57 -13.59 -50.87
N ASN A 22 22.53 -12.93 -51.38
CA ASN A 22 21.92 -11.75 -50.72
C ASN A 22 21.39 -12.07 -49.32
N ALA A 23 20.74 -13.23 -49.14
CA ALA A 23 20.25 -13.67 -47.83
C ALA A 23 21.40 -13.95 -46.85
N ILE A 24 22.49 -14.56 -47.31
CA ILE A 24 23.69 -14.82 -46.50
C ILE A 24 24.40 -13.53 -46.13
N ASP A 25 24.51 -12.58 -47.06
CA ASP A 25 25.06 -11.25 -46.80
C ASP A 25 24.25 -10.51 -45.73
N PHE A 26 22.92 -10.56 -45.81
CA PHE A 26 22.05 -10.01 -44.77
C PHE A 26 22.32 -10.66 -43.40
N LEU A 27 22.44 -11.99 -43.34
CA LEU A 27 22.76 -12.70 -42.10
C LEU A 27 24.18 -12.37 -41.59
N ALA A 28 25.14 -12.15 -42.49
CA ALA A 28 26.50 -11.75 -42.16
C ALA A 28 26.52 -10.34 -41.54
N GLN A 29 25.77 -9.39 -42.11
CA GLN A 29 25.59 -8.04 -41.56
C GLN A 29 24.96 -8.06 -40.15
N LYS A 30 24.10 -9.03 -39.86
CA LYS A 30 23.53 -9.25 -38.51
C LYS A 30 24.49 -10.01 -37.56
N GLY A 31 25.67 -10.38 -38.03
CA GLY A 31 26.68 -11.14 -37.30
C GLY A 31 26.27 -12.59 -37.02
N MET A 32 25.31 -13.13 -37.78
CA MET A 32 24.80 -14.50 -37.61
C MET A 32 25.68 -15.53 -38.33
N VAL A 33 26.30 -15.14 -39.44
CA VAL A 33 27.23 -15.98 -40.19
C VAL A 33 28.53 -15.23 -40.46
N GLU A 34 29.58 -15.99 -40.73
CA GLU A 34 30.80 -15.50 -41.37
C GLU A 34 30.74 -15.96 -42.83
N TYR A 35 30.79 -15.02 -43.76
CA TYR A 35 30.73 -15.31 -45.18
C TYR A 35 32.07 -14.97 -45.84
N PHE A 36 32.58 -15.90 -46.64
CA PHE A 36 33.82 -15.77 -47.40
C PHE A 36 33.47 -15.73 -48.90
N PRO A 37 33.21 -14.53 -49.48
CA PRO A 37 32.63 -14.42 -50.82
C PRO A 37 33.51 -15.04 -51.90
N ARG A 38 34.84 -14.91 -51.78
CA ARG A 38 35.82 -15.47 -52.73
C ARG A 38 35.77 -16.99 -52.84
N GLN A 39 35.43 -17.66 -51.74
CA GLN A 39 35.35 -19.13 -51.67
C GLN A 39 33.89 -19.62 -51.75
N ASN A 40 32.94 -18.70 -51.83
CA ASN A 40 31.50 -18.96 -51.72
C ASN A 40 31.15 -19.86 -50.52
N PHE A 41 31.83 -19.63 -49.40
CA PHE A 41 31.82 -20.49 -48.22
C PHE A 41 31.25 -19.74 -47.02
N VAL A 42 30.41 -20.41 -46.23
CA VAL A 42 29.72 -19.85 -45.06
C VAL A 42 30.04 -20.66 -43.83
N ARG A 43 30.37 -19.97 -42.73
CA ARG A 43 30.43 -20.54 -41.38
C ARG A 43 29.34 -19.94 -40.51
N VAL A 44 28.47 -20.78 -39.99
CA VAL A 44 27.39 -20.38 -39.07
C VAL A 44 27.96 -20.08 -37.69
N LYS A 45 27.73 -18.87 -37.17
CA LYS A 45 28.19 -18.47 -35.83
C LYS A 45 27.25 -19.01 -34.75
N GLU A 46 27.75 -19.15 -33.52
CA GLU A 46 26.95 -19.62 -32.38
C GLU A 46 25.72 -18.74 -32.15
N LYS A 47 25.82 -17.43 -32.41
CA LYS A 47 24.69 -16.49 -32.37
C LYS A 47 23.49 -16.94 -33.19
N ALA A 48 23.70 -17.40 -34.43
CA ALA A 48 22.60 -17.87 -35.28
C ALA A 48 21.93 -19.13 -34.71
N ILE A 49 22.74 -20.05 -34.20
CA ILE A 49 22.27 -21.30 -33.59
C ILE A 49 21.48 -20.99 -32.32
N GLN A 50 21.97 -20.07 -31.48
CA GLN A 50 21.30 -19.64 -30.26
C GLN A 50 19.97 -18.96 -30.58
N ILE A 51 19.92 -18.06 -31.55
CA ILE A 51 18.67 -17.41 -31.99
C ILE A 51 17.68 -18.45 -32.51
N TYR A 52 18.11 -19.37 -33.37
CA TYR A 52 17.26 -20.44 -33.88
C TYR A 52 16.70 -21.33 -32.75
N ARG A 53 17.56 -21.76 -31.81
CA ARG A 53 17.13 -22.55 -30.65
C ARG A 53 16.20 -21.77 -29.72
N SER A 54 16.40 -20.47 -29.56
CA SER A 54 15.55 -19.58 -28.75
C SER A 54 14.17 -19.42 -29.39
N GLN A 55 14.11 -19.25 -30.72
CA GLN A 55 12.87 -19.22 -31.49
C GLN A 55 12.09 -20.54 -31.37
N GLN A 56 12.80 -21.67 -31.34
CA GLN A 56 12.25 -23.00 -31.07
C GLN A 56 11.96 -23.28 -29.59
N LYS A 57 12.12 -22.29 -28.70
CA LYS A 57 11.92 -22.42 -27.25
C LYS A 57 12.78 -23.54 -26.62
N LYS A 58 13.94 -23.84 -27.19
CA LYS A 58 14.90 -24.87 -26.71
C LYS A 58 16.00 -24.30 -25.82
N THR A 59 16.27 -23.00 -25.90
CA THR A 59 17.30 -22.32 -25.12
C THR A 59 16.75 -21.02 -24.57
N ASP A 60 17.23 -20.61 -23.40
CA ASP A 60 16.86 -19.32 -22.80
C ASP A 60 17.55 -18.16 -23.51
N TYR A 61 16.91 -17.01 -23.48
CA TYR A 61 17.38 -15.76 -24.09
C TYR A 61 16.84 -14.58 -23.27
N ASP A 62 17.42 -13.41 -23.46
CA ASP A 62 16.88 -12.17 -22.92
C ASP A 62 16.21 -11.33 -24.02
N ASN A 63 15.27 -10.48 -23.62
CA ASN A 63 14.65 -9.47 -24.47
C ASN A 63 15.12 -8.05 -24.11
N LEU A 64 16.27 -7.93 -23.46
CA LEU A 64 16.69 -6.67 -22.88
C LEU A 64 17.11 -5.71 -23.99
N LYS A 65 16.31 -4.67 -24.19
CA LYS A 65 16.59 -3.62 -25.17
C LYS A 65 16.52 -2.26 -24.49
N ILE A 66 17.64 -1.56 -24.48
CA ILE A 66 17.78 -0.25 -23.85
C ILE A 66 17.90 0.81 -24.94
N HIS A 67 16.89 1.66 -25.04
CA HIS A 67 16.88 2.79 -25.94
C HIS A 67 17.56 3.98 -25.25
N SER A 68 18.62 4.50 -25.88
CA SER A 68 19.31 5.72 -25.46
C SER A 68 19.07 6.77 -26.52
N VAL A 69 18.25 7.78 -26.20
CA VAL A 69 17.91 8.88 -27.11
C VAL A 69 18.24 10.19 -26.40
N VAL A 70 19.20 10.92 -26.97
CA VAL A 70 19.68 12.21 -26.43
C VAL A 70 19.98 13.12 -27.61
N ASP A 71 19.44 14.34 -27.59
CA ASP A 71 19.58 15.27 -28.72
C ASP A 71 20.90 16.05 -28.69
N THR A 72 21.42 16.36 -27.50
CA THR A 72 22.49 17.36 -27.31
C THR A 72 23.73 16.84 -26.59
N ALA A 73 23.74 15.59 -26.11
CA ALA A 73 24.84 15.03 -25.33
C ALA A 73 25.18 13.58 -25.72
N THR A 74 26.35 13.11 -25.30
CA THR A 74 26.82 11.76 -25.58
C THR A 74 25.92 10.69 -24.94
N ASN A 75 25.40 9.77 -25.75
CA ASN A 75 24.57 8.64 -25.33
C ASN A 75 25.22 7.77 -24.25
N ALA A 76 26.52 7.47 -24.40
CA ALA A 76 27.24 6.64 -23.45
C ALA A 76 28.69 7.08 -23.22
N THR A 77 29.18 6.92 -22.01
CA THR A 77 30.58 7.16 -21.64
C THR A 77 31.14 5.91 -20.97
N LEU A 78 32.19 5.33 -21.54
CA LEU A 78 32.89 4.17 -20.98
C LEU A 78 34.07 4.62 -20.12
N ASN A 79 34.12 4.16 -18.87
CA ASN A 79 35.24 4.36 -17.96
C ASN A 79 36.00 3.04 -17.76
N PHE A 80 37.20 2.94 -18.32
CA PHE A 80 38.03 1.73 -18.23
C PHE A 80 38.56 1.45 -16.83
N ALA A 81 38.99 2.47 -16.09
CA ALA A 81 39.52 2.32 -14.73
C ALA A 81 38.46 1.77 -13.76
N LYS A 82 37.23 2.30 -13.83
CA LYS A 82 36.10 1.83 -13.03
C LYS A 82 35.42 0.58 -13.62
N ARG A 83 35.69 0.26 -14.89
CA ARG A 83 35.01 -0.80 -15.68
C ARG A 83 33.49 -0.63 -15.67
N GLN A 84 33.04 0.60 -15.96
CA GLN A 84 31.63 0.99 -15.96
C GLN A 84 31.31 1.81 -17.20
N MET A 85 30.10 1.68 -17.73
CA MET A 85 29.57 2.51 -18.81
C MET A 85 28.33 3.27 -18.33
N THR A 86 28.40 4.59 -18.33
CA THR A 86 27.24 5.45 -18.05
C THR A 86 26.46 5.63 -19.35
N ILE A 87 25.17 5.32 -19.34
CA ILE A 87 24.26 5.43 -20.48
C ILE A 87 23.17 6.46 -20.13
N ARG A 88 22.94 7.43 -21.00
CA ARG A 88 22.02 8.58 -20.81
C ARG A 88 20.87 8.51 -21.81
N GLY A 89 19.78 9.23 -21.54
CA GLY A 89 18.60 9.26 -22.40
C GLY A 89 17.79 7.96 -22.38
N VAL A 90 17.81 7.25 -21.24
CA VAL A 90 17.06 6.02 -21.03
C VAL A 90 15.77 6.34 -20.29
N GLU A 91 14.67 6.48 -21.01
CA GLU A 91 13.36 6.77 -20.42
C GLU A 91 12.80 5.56 -19.66
N ASN A 92 12.79 4.39 -20.29
CA ASN A 92 12.41 3.13 -19.69
C ASN A 92 12.95 1.95 -20.52
N PHE A 93 12.95 0.77 -19.93
CA PHE A 93 13.22 -0.47 -20.66
C PHE A 93 12.61 -1.68 -19.94
N ASN A 94 12.22 -2.68 -20.72
CA ASN A 94 11.73 -3.93 -20.17
C ASN A 94 12.90 -4.86 -19.84
N VAL A 95 12.90 -5.37 -18.62
CA VAL A 95 13.82 -6.44 -18.20
C VAL A 95 13.26 -7.80 -18.60
N SER A 96 11.94 -7.95 -18.50
CA SER A 96 11.22 -9.13 -18.97
C SER A 96 9.81 -8.74 -19.38
N ASP A 97 9.52 -8.83 -20.69
CA ASP A 97 8.19 -8.54 -21.23
C ASP A 97 7.16 -9.55 -20.73
N SER A 98 7.52 -10.85 -20.74
CA SER A 98 6.64 -11.95 -20.34
C SER A 98 6.28 -11.92 -18.86
N LEU A 99 7.12 -11.28 -18.03
CA LEU A 99 6.93 -11.15 -16.60
C LEU A 99 6.55 -9.72 -16.18
N ASN A 100 6.19 -8.85 -17.13
CA ASN A 100 5.76 -7.47 -16.89
C ASN A 100 6.69 -6.71 -15.93
N CYS A 101 8.01 -6.84 -16.13
CA CYS A 101 9.03 -6.16 -15.34
C CYS A 101 9.71 -5.06 -16.15
N THR A 102 9.38 -3.81 -15.85
CA THR A 102 9.86 -2.61 -16.55
C THR A 102 10.58 -1.68 -15.57
N ILE A 103 11.73 -1.16 -15.97
CA ILE A 103 12.51 -0.17 -15.23
C ILE A 103 12.31 1.22 -15.84
N PHE A 104 12.09 2.21 -14.99
CA PHE A 104 11.96 3.64 -15.31
C PHE A 104 13.02 4.43 -14.52
N PRO A 105 14.18 4.73 -15.11
CA PRO A 105 15.21 5.53 -14.45
C PRO A 105 14.72 6.96 -14.19
N ASP A 106 14.93 7.49 -12.98
CA ASP A 106 14.48 8.84 -12.59
C ASP A 106 15.22 9.98 -13.31
N SER A 107 16.49 9.76 -13.60
CA SER A 107 17.45 10.70 -14.16
C SER A 107 17.74 10.43 -15.63
N ALA A 108 16.91 9.61 -16.28
CA ALA A 108 17.11 9.06 -17.61
C ALA A 108 18.53 8.46 -17.81
N THR A 109 19.16 8.01 -16.73
CA THR A 109 20.55 7.57 -16.71
C THR A 109 20.67 6.24 -15.98
N ILE A 110 21.45 5.33 -16.56
CA ILE A 110 21.80 4.05 -15.95
C ILE A 110 23.31 3.83 -16.05
N VAL A 111 23.84 2.97 -15.19
CA VAL A 111 25.26 2.59 -15.21
C VAL A 111 25.37 1.09 -15.42
N LEU A 112 25.90 0.69 -16.57
CA LEU A 112 26.27 -0.68 -16.86
C LEU A 112 27.59 -1.00 -16.17
N LEU A 113 27.59 -2.05 -15.36
CA LEU A 113 28.72 -2.55 -14.62
C LEU A 113 29.26 -3.84 -15.28
N GLN A 114 30.27 -4.44 -14.66
CA GLN A 114 30.75 -5.77 -15.03
C GLN A 114 29.60 -6.80 -14.94
N ASN A 115 29.73 -7.89 -15.70
CA ASN A 115 28.73 -8.97 -15.79
C ASN A 115 27.35 -8.51 -16.25
N ARG A 116 27.29 -7.37 -16.96
CA ARG A 116 26.05 -6.74 -17.45
C ARG A 116 25.09 -6.29 -16.35
N ASP A 117 25.57 -6.17 -15.11
CA ASP A 117 24.77 -5.61 -14.03
C ASP A 117 24.41 -4.15 -14.36
N LEU A 118 23.20 -3.71 -13.97
CA LEU A 118 22.74 -2.34 -14.21
C LEU A 118 22.45 -1.66 -12.88
N LYS A 119 23.10 -0.53 -12.62
CA LYS A 119 22.78 0.36 -11.50
C LYS A 119 21.89 1.50 -11.98
N PHE A 120 20.83 1.78 -11.23
CA PHE A 120 19.89 2.85 -11.52
C PHE A 120 19.16 3.33 -10.26
N ASN A 121 18.56 4.50 -10.34
CA ASN A 121 17.57 5.01 -9.39
C ASN A 121 16.24 5.18 -10.13
N GLY A 122 15.13 5.22 -9.39
CA GLY A 122 13.81 5.45 -9.96
C GLY A 122 12.82 4.34 -9.64
N ARG A 123 12.06 3.93 -10.65
CA ARG A 123 10.85 3.12 -10.45
C ARG A 123 10.91 1.81 -11.21
N ILE A 124 10.41 0.74 -10.59
CA ILE A 124 10.25 -0.59 -11.17
C ILE A 124 8.76 -0.90 -11.17
N SER A 125 8.20 -1.19 -12.34
CA SER A 125 6.87 -1.82 -12.44
C SER A 125 7.08 -3.32 -12.56
N ALA A 126 6.53 -4.09 -11.62
CA ALA A 126 6.60 -5.55 -11.61
C ALA A 126 5.21 -6.11 -11.30
N GLY A 127 4.50 -6.57 -12.33
CA GLY A 127 3.12 -7.06 -12.19
C GLY A 127 2.19 -6.01 -11.59
N ASN A 128 1.56 -6.35 -10.47
CA ASN A 128 0.64 -5.47 -9.74
C ASN A 128 1.33 -4.51 -8.76
N PHE A 129 2.67 -4.43 -8.79
CA PHE A 129 3.44 -3.62 -7.86
C PHE A 129 4.25 -2.55 -8.60
N GLU A 130 4.41 -1.40 -7.96
CA GLU A 130 5.26 -0.31 -8.41
C GLU A 130 6.21 0.06 -7.28
N ILE A 131 7.50 -0.21 -7.45
CA ILE A 131 8.52 0.01 -6.43
C ILE A 131 9.36 1.20 -6.84
N THR A 132 9.43 2.24 -6.01
CA THR A 132 10.23 3.44 -6.26
C THR A 132 11.33 3.54 -5.20
N GLY A 133 12.55 3.90 -5.59
CA GLY A 133 13.66 4.07 -4.67
C GLY A 133 14.99 4.38 -5.33
N LYS A 134 16.06 4.15 -4.59
CA LYS A 134 17.44 4.55 -4.91
C LYS A 134 18.42 3.40 -4.69
N ASP A 135 19.57 3.52 -5.36
CA ASP A 135 20.65 2.54 -5.33
C ASP A 135 20.17 1.11 -5.72
N PHE A 136 19.36 1.02 -6.78
CA PHE A 136 18.92 -0.25 -7.32
C PHE A 136 20.00 -0.86 -8.21
N THR A 137 20.18 -2.17 -8.12
CA THR A 137 21.14 -2.91 -8.94
C THR A 137 20.51 -4.18 -9.49
N LEU A 138 20.27 -4.22 -10.80
CA LEU A 138 19.96 -5.45 -11.50
C LEU A 138 21.21 -6.33 -11.55
N LYS A 139 21.12 -7.52 -10.97
CA LYS A 139 22.10 -8.60 -11.13
C LYS A 139 21.71 -9.44 -12.33
N TYR A 140 22.38 -9.21 -13.46
CA TYR A 140 21.92 -9.74 -14.75
C TYR A 140 22.00 -11.26 -14.79
N ASP A 141 23.13 -11.85 -14.41
CA ASP A 141 23.33 -13.30 -14.50
C ASP A 141 22.35 -14.06 -13.59
N SER A 142 22.17 -13.59 -12.34
CA SER A 142 21.25 -14.17 -11.35
C SER A 142 19.78 -13.74 -11.52
N PHE A 143 19.51 -12.74 -12.36
CA PHE A 143 18.19 -12.25 -12.75
C PHE A 143 17.28 -11.76 -11.60
N PHE A 144 17.84 -10.91 -10.74
CA PHE A 144 17.11 -10.20 -9.68
C PHE A 144 17.58 -8.75 -9.56
N ILE A 145 16.77 -7.90 -8.92
CA ILE A 145 17.12 -6.51 -8.61
C ILE A 145 17.30 -6.38 -7.10
N ASN A 146 18.52 -6.04 -6.69
CA ASN A 146 18.83 -5.64 -5.32
C ASN A 146 18.39 -4.19 -5.11
N MET A 147 17.53 -3.94 -4.14
CA MET A 147 16.98 -2.63 -3.82
C MET A 147 17.49 -2.20 -2.46
N LYS A 148 18.51 -1.35 -2.45
CA LYS A 148 19.15 -0.90 -1.21
C LYS A 148 18.24 0.04 -0.41
N GLN A 149 17.54 0.95 -1.10
CA GLN A 149 16.61 1.91 -0.50
C GLN A 149 15.30 1.94 -1.30
N ILE A 150 14.21 1.50 -0.70
CA ILE A 150 12.85 1.55 -1.25
C ILE A 150 12.14 2.74 -0.62
N ASP A 151 11.83 3.77 -1.40
CA ASP A 151 11.11 4.94 -0.90
C ASP A 151 9.61 4.63 -0.77
N SER A 152 9.03 3.93 -1.76
CA SER A 152 7.62 3.52 -1.71
C SER A 152 7.30 2.30 -2.57
N ILE A 153 6.26 1.57 -2.18
CA ILE A 153 5.62 0.50 -2.93
C ILE A 153 4.15 0.88 -3.14
N GLY A 154 3.78 1.05 -4.41
CA GLY A 154 2.40 1.22 -4.86
C GLY A 154 1.79 -0.12 -5.24
N PHE A 155 0.49 -0.25 -4.97
CA PHE A 155 -0.27 -1.47 -5.23
C PHE A 155 -1.33 -1.23 -6.30
N PHE A 156 -1.58 -2.27 -7.08
CA PHE A 156 -2.61 -2.26 -8.10
C PHE A 156 -3.48 -3.51 -7.98
N VAL A 157 -4.75 -3.35 -8.31
CA VAL A 157 -5.75 -4.40 -8.32
C VAL A 157 -6.36 -4.51 -9.69
N THR A 158 -6.69 -5.74 -10.05
CA THR A 158 -7.22 -6.08 -11.35
C THR A 158 -8.72 -6.32 -11.25
N GLU A 159 -9.52 -5.57 -12.00
CA GLU A 159 -10.98 -5.66 -11.99
C GLU A 159 -11.52 -5.83 -13.41
N LYS A 160 -12.65 -6.54 -13.58
CA LYS A 160 -13.38 -6.52 -14.85
C LYS A 160 -14.23 -5.25 -14.94
N ASN A 161 -14.11 -4.50 -16.02
CA ASN A 161 -15.00 -3.38 -16.31
C ASN A 161 -16.39 -3.88 -16.76
N ARG A 162 -17.32 -2.94 -16.98
CA ARG A 162 -18.69 -3.25 -17.47
C ARG A 162 -18.72 -3.98 -18.82
N GLN A 163 -17.63 -3.92 -19.59
CA GLN A 163 -17.46 -4.59 -20.88
C GLN A 163 -16.76 -5.95 -20.74
N GLY A 164 -16.53 -6.43 -19.52
CA GLY A 164 -15.84 -7.70 -19.24
C GLY A 164 -14.32 -7.66 -19.43
N GLN A 165 -13.74 -6.50 -19.75
CA GLN A 165 -12.30 -6.34 -19.93
C GLN A 165 -11.60 -6.17 -18.59
N THR A 166 -10.46 -6.82 -18.45
CA THR A 166 -9.59 -6.73 -17.29
C THR A 166 -8.86 -5.38 -17.27
N VAL A 167 -9.08 -4.57 -16.24
CA VAL A 167 -8.48 -3.25 -16.06
C VAL A 167 -7.70 -3.21 -14.75
N ARG A 168 -6.49 -2.66 -14.81
CA ARG A 168 -5.62 -2.44 -13.65
C ARG A 168 -5.99 -1.08 -13.02
N LYS A 169 -6.27 -1.07 -11.71
CA LYS A 169 -6.55 0.13 -10.93
C LYS A 169 -5.57 0.27 -9.78
N ARG A 170 -5.18 1.50 -9.48
CA ARG A 170 -4.28 1.82 -8.37
C ARG A 170 -5.06 1.81 -7.05
N ILE A 171 -4.46 1.25 -6.01
CA ILE A 171 -4.93 1.37 -4.63
C ILE A 171 -4.50 2.73 -4.09
N ASP A 172 -5.39 3.36 -3.31
CA ASP A 172 -5.17 4.72 -2.81
C ASP A 172 -3.95 4.77 -1.88
N ASN A 173 -3.78 3.75 -1.05
CA ASN A 173 -2.65 3.62 -0.13
C ASN A 173 -1.37 3.16 -0.84
N SER A 174 -0.24 3.58 -0.28
CA SER A 174 1.08 3.09 -0.65
C SER A 174 1.85 2.74 0.60
N MET A 175 2.65 1.69 0.55
CA MET A 175 3.64 1.44 1.59
C MET A 175 4.82 2.37 1.35
N GLN A 176 5.26 3.04 2.40
CA GLN A 176 6.48 3.83 2.40
C GLN A 176 7.58 3.07 3.11
N GLY A 177 8.81 3.43 2.77
CA GLY A 177 9.96 2.97 3.52
C GLY A 177 9.79 3.24 5.02
N ALA A 178 10.21 2.30 5.85
CA ALA A 178 10.02 2.43 7.27
C ALA A 178 10.86 3.60 7.82
N ASP A 179 10.18 4.57 8.42
CA ASP A 179 10.81 5.68 9.11
C ASP A 179 11.17 5.22 10.54
N SER A 180 12.47 5.05 10.79
CA SER A 180 13.02 4.62 12.07
C SER A 180 12.59 5.52 13.26
N ALA A 181 12.26 6.79 13.01
CA ALA A 181 11.82 7.71 14.05
C ALA A 181 10.41 7.35 14.58
N ARG A 182 9.50 6.93 13.69
CA ARG A 182 8.11 6.63 14.06
C ARG A 182 7.93 5.24 14.68
N ALA A 183 8.70 4.25 14.21
CA ALA A 183 8.77 2.95 14.86
C ALA A 183 9.21 3.10 16.33
N ALA A 184 10.23 3.93 16.58
CA ALA A 184 10.70 4.22 17.93
C ALA A 184 9.65 4.94 18.81
N THR A 185 8.91 5.92 18.27
CA THR A 185 7.84 6.61 19.02
C THR A 185 6.67 5.67 19.36
N ALA A 186 6.41 4.66 18.53
CA ALA A 186 5.37 3.67 18.77
C ALA A 186 5.83 2.50 19.67
N GLY A 187 7.05 2.56 20.22
CA GLY A 187 7.60 1.53 21.11
C GLY A 187 7.92 0.21 20.38
N LEU A 188 8.15 0.28 19.07
CA LEU A 188 8.36 -0.87 18.21
C LEU A 188 9.81 -0.91 17.73
N ASP A 189 10.36 -2.12 17.57
CA ASP A 189 11.77 -2.32 17.19
C ASP A 189 12.14 -1.50 15.95
N ARG A 190 13.35 -0.92 15.98
CA ARG A 190 13.85 -0.02 14.94
C ARG A 190 13.81 -0.69 13.58
N VAL A 191 12.81 -0.36 12.78
CA VAL A 191 12.75 -0.73 11.38
C VAL A 191 13.77 0.13 10.63
N ARG A 192 14.87 -0.48 10.17
CA ARG A 192 15.96 0.20 9.44
C ARG A 192 15.61 0.29 7.95
N SER A 193 16.09 1.34 7.28
CA SER A 193 16.12 1.56 5.81
C SER A 193 15.41 0.49 4.99
N SER A 194 14.19 0.75 4.53
CA SER A 194 13.44 -0.11 3.62
C SER A 194 14.30 -0.60 2.45
N GLY A 195 14.56 -1.89 2.41
CA GLY A 195 15.38 -2.53 1.39
C GLY A 195 14.77 -3.89 1.07
N GLY A 196 15.22 -4.49 -0.03
CA GLY A 196 14.71 -5.77 -0.45
C GLY A 196 15.32 -6.29 -1.73
N THR A 197 14.85 -7.45 -2.16
CA THR A 197 15.25 -8.09 -3.41
C THR A 197 14.02 -8.44 -4.22
N LEU A 198 13.94 -7.94 -5.45
CA LEU A 198 12.94 -8.35 -6.43
C LEU A 198 13.55 -9.42 -7.32
N TYR A 199 13.13 -10.66 -7.15
CA TYR A 199 13.51 -11.75 -8.04
C TYR A 199 12.58 -11.77 -9.25
N ILE A 200 13.13 -11.54 -10.44
CA ILE A 200 12.33 -11.44 -11.67
C ILE A 200 11.98 -12.83 -12.17
N SER A 201 12.98 -13.69 -12.33
CA SER A 201 12.82 -15.12 -12.67
C SER A 201 14.03 -15.92 -12.20
N ARG A 202 14.07 -17.20 -12.55
CA ARG A 202 15.27 -18.02 -12.38
C ARG A 202 16.40 -17.55 -13.32
N PRO A 203 17.67 -17.72 -12.94
CA PRO A 203 18.83 -17.30 -13.75
C PRO A 203 18.83 -17.82 -15.19
N ASN A 204 18.30 -19.02 -15.43
CA ASN A 204 18.22 -19.70 -16.74
C ASN A 204 16.84 -19.59 -17.39
N ASN A 205 16.05 -18.58 -17.02
CA ASN A 205 14.71 -18.33 -17.55
C ASN A 205 14.43 -16.84 -17.77
N LYS A 206 15.40 -16.10 -18.30
CA LYS A 206 15.31 -14.65 -18.57
C LYS A 206 14.18 -14.31 -19.54
N SER A 207 13.91 -15.21 -20.49
CA SER A 207 12.83 -15.10 -21.47
C SER A 207 11.44 -15.31 -20.86
N GLY A 208 11.35 -15.85 -19.63
CA GLY A 208 10.08 -16.29 -19.04
C GLY A 208 9.44 -17.47 -19.79
N ARG A 209 10.22 -18.21 -20.60
CA ARG A 209 9.76 -19.36 -21.39
C ARG A 209 9.13 -20.45 -20.52
N LEU A 210 9.70 -20.68 -19.34
CA LEU A 210 9.12 -21.56 -18.33
C LEU A 210 8.27 -20.73 -17.37
N LYS A 211 6.96 -20.98 -17.34
CA LYS A 211 6.09 -20.39 -16.33
C LYS A 211 6.47 -20.95 -14.97
N THR A 212 6.82 -20.07 -14.04
CA THR A 212 7.11 -20.42 -12.65
C THR A 212 6.15 -19.62 -11.79
N ALA A 213 5.27 -20.29 -11.05
CA ALA A 213 4.19 -19.64 -10.29
C ALA A 213 4.74 -18.60 -9.30
N ASP A 214 5.80 -18.95 -8.57
CA ASP A 214 6.37 -18.12 -7.52
C ASP A 214 7.13 -16.87 -8.01
N TYR A 215 7.10 -16.54 -9.31
CA TYR A 215 7.83 -15.41 -9.89
C TYR A 215 6.92 -14.47 -10.70
N PRO A 216 7.20 -13.16 -10.71
CA PRO A 216 8.20 -12.46 -9.89
C PRO A 216 7.88 -12.54 -8.40
N ARG A 217 8.90 -12.42 -7.53
CA ARG A 217 8.73 -12.36 -6.08
C ARG A 217 9.53 -11.22 -5.45
N LEU A 218 8.96 -10.59 -4.44
CA LEU A 218 9.56 -9.53 -3.65
C LEU A 218 9.89 -10.05 -2.24
N ASP A 219 11.15 -9.93 -1.85
CA ASP A 219 11.60 -10.13 -0.46
C ASP A 219 11.92 -8.76 0.14
N ALA A 220 11.01 -8.22 0.95
CA ALA A 220 11.18 -6.92 1.62
C ALA A 220 11.77 -7.16 3.02
N THR A 221 13.10 -7.06 3.12
CA THR A 221 13.86 -7.49 4.31
C THR A 221 13.64 -6.63 5.53
N ASN A 222 13.12 -5.41 5.35
CA ASN A 222 12.91 -4.45 6.42
C ASN A 222 11.44 -4.03 6.57
N GLY A 223 10.49 -4.62 5.85
CA GLY A 223 9.09 -4.22 5.95
C GLY A 223 8.83 -2.77 5.51
N GLY A 224 7.78 -2.16 6.04
CA GLY A 224 7.38 -0.80 5.67
C GLY A 224 6.24 -0.23 6.52
N VAL A 225 5.84 1.00 6.21
CA VAL A 225 4.76 1.71 6.90
C VAL A 225 3.72 2.20 5.90
N ILE A 226 2.46 1.91 6.15
CA ILE A 226 1.33 2.39 5.36
C ILE A 226 0.64 3.49 6.16
N TYR A 227 0.66 4.71 5.65
CA TYR A 227 0.00 5.86 6.26
C TYR A 227 -1.42 6.01 5.73
N PHE A 228 -2.29 6.56 6.57
CA PHE A 228 -3.69 6.87 6.25
C PHE A 228 -3.93 8.39 6.11
N ASP A 229 -2.86 9.16 5.84
CA ASP A 229 -2.85 10.63 5.73
C ASP A 229 -3.27 11.18 4.37
N ARG A 230 -3.69 10.30 3.46
CA ARG A 230 -4.03 10.66 2.08
C ARG A 230 -5.39 11.35 2.01
N LYS A 231 -5.55 12.26 1.04
CA LYS A 231 -6.81 13.01 0.81
C LYS A 231 -7.99 12.09 0.56
N GLU A 232 -7.76 10.93 -0.03
CA GLU A 232 -8.79 9.94 -0.31
C GLU A 232 -9.37 9.34 0.98
N ILE A 233 -8.59 9.27 2.07
CA ILE A 233 -9.02 8.71 3.36
C ILE A 233 -9.58 9.83 4.24
N LEU A 234 -10.88 9.76 4.53
CA LEU A 234 -11.61 10.74 5.35
C LEU A 234 -11.26 12.20 4.94
N ASN A 235 -11.19 12.47 3.63
CA ASN A 235 -10.85 13.79 3.08
C ASN A 235 -9.50 14.37 3.56
N GLY A 236 -8.53 13.54 3.94
CA GLY A 236 -7.21 13.97 4.42
C GLY A 236 -7.22 14.52 5.85
N THR A 237 -8.23 14.16 6.65
CA THR A 237 -8.33 14.54 8.06
C THR A 237 -7.20 13.95 8.90
N TYR A 238 -6.76 12.75 8.55
CA TYR A 238 -5.69 12.07 9.27
C TYR A 238 -4.32 12.60 8.89
N ASP A 239 -3.45 12.67 9.89
CA ASP A 239 -2.03 12.94 9.69
C ASP A 239 -1.22 11.62 9.75
N ARG A 240 0.10 11.73 9.69
CA ARG A 240 1.01 10.57 9.71
C ARG A 240 1.14 9.91 11.09
N SER A 241 0.34 10.30 12.08
CA SER A 241 0.26 9.60 13.38
C SER A 241 -0.65 8.36 13.34
N ILE A 242 -1.39 8.18 12.23
CA ILE A 242 -2.22 7.01 11.98
C ILE A 242 -1.58 6.20 10.86
N PHE A 243 -1.10 5.01 11.21
CA PHE A 243 -0.37 4.16 10.30
C PHE A 243 -0.46 2.69 10.68
N PHE A 244 -0.19 1.86 9.69
CA PHE A 244 -0.05 0.42 9.85
C PHE A 244 1.39 0.04 9.56
N MET A 245 2.05 -0.61 10.51
CA MET A 245 3.40 -1.10 10.32
C MET A 245 3.39 -2.54 9.85
N VAL A 246 4.14 -2.80 8.79
CA VAL A 246 4.32 -4.12 8.21
C VAL A 246 5.75 -4.59 8.53
N PRO A 247 5.94 -5.74 9.21
CA PRO A 247 7.25 -6.34 9.44
C PRO A 247 7.86 -6.82 8.10
N PRO A 248 9.11 -7.29 8.08
CA PRO A 248 9.67 -7.93 6.90
C PRO A 248 8.75 -8.99 6.31
N PHE A 249 8.56 -8.94 5.00
CA PHE A 249 7.58 -9.79 4.33
C PHE A 249 8.09 -10.27 2.97
N LYS A 250 7.53 -11.40 2.52
CA LYS A 250 7.79 -11.98 1.21
C LYS A 250 6.48 -12.07 0.45
N LEU A 251 6.47 -11.60 -0.78
CA LEU A 251 5.36 -11.75 -1.71
C LEU A 251 5.87 -12.52 -2.92
N ASP A 252 5.19 -13.62 -3.26
CA ASP A 252 5.42 -14.31 -4.51
C ASP A 252 4.34 -13.93 -5.54
N SER A 253 4.49 -14.44 -6.76
CA SER A 253 3.44 -14.42 -7.78
C SER A 253 2.92 -13.01 -8.11
N LEU A 254 3.80 -11.99 -8.15
CA LEU A 254 3.41 -10.57 -8.25
C LEU A 254 2.57 -10.22 -9.50
N ASN A 255 2.58 -11.10 -10.52
CA ASN A 255 1.79 -10.97 -11.75
C ASN A 255 0.37 -11.55 -11.64
N ASP A 256 0.17 -12.55 -10.78
CA ASP A 256 -1.12 -13.24 -10.58
C ASP A 256 -1.77 -12.86 -9.24
N ALA A 257 -1.25 -11.84 -8.56
CA ALA A 257 -1.77 -11.37 -7.28
C ALA A 257 -3.24 -10.91 -7.43
N ASP A 258 -4.15 -11.76 -6.98
CA ASP A 258 -5.55 -11.42 -6.69
C ASP A 258 -5.55 -10.17 -5.79
N PRO A 259 -6.42 -9.17 -6.02
CA PRO A 259 -6.64 -8.09 -5.06
C PRO A 259 -6.82 -8.54 -3.61
N ALA A 260 -7.42 -9.72 -3.40
CA ALA A 260 -7.57 -10.39 -2.11
C ALA A 260 -6.26 -11.03 -1.57
N ALA A 261 -5.22 -11.17 -2.39
CA ALA A 261 -3.92 -11.68 -1.99
C ALA A 261 -3.03 -10.62 -1.35
N ILE A 262 -3.31 -9.32 -1.55
CA ILE A 262 -2.61 -8.25 -0.83
C ILE A 262 -3.09 -8.25 0.61
N ASN A 263 -2.37 -8.98 1.44
CA ASN A 263 -2.58 -8.99 2.87
C ASN A 263 -1.26 -8.74 3.59
N PHE A 264 -1.28 -7.80 4.52
CA PHE A 264 -0.13 -7.50 5.35
C PHE A 264 -0.50 -7.74 6.81
N GLU A 265 0.11 -8.74 7.41
CA GLU A 265 0.11 -8.85 8.87
C GLU A 265 0.98 -7.75 9.45
N GLY A 266 0.53 -7.12 10.53
CA GLY A 266 1.27 -5.99 11.08
C GLY A 266 0.67 -5.45 12.35
N THR A 267 0.95 -4.18 12.64
CA THR A 267 0.48 -3.49 13.84
C THR A 267 -0.12 -2.15 13.47
N PHE A 268 -1.36 -1.93 13.87
CA PHE A 268 -2.04 -0.66 13.71
C PHE A 268 -1.70 0.30 14.84
N VAL A 269 -1.39 1.55 14.49
CA VAL A 269 -1.05 2.63 15.40
C VAL A 269 -1.93 3.83 15.08
N SER A 270 -2.59 4.37 16.10
CA SER A 270 -3.66 5.37 15.94
C SER A 270 -3.49 6.58 16.87
N ASN A 271 -2.24 6.99 17.12
CA ASN A 271 -1.90 8.13 18.00
C ASN A 271 -2.53 8.05 19.42
N GLY A 272 -2.71 6.83 19.92
CA GLY A 272 -3.33 6.58 21.22
C GLY A 272 -4.85 6.69 21.26
N MET A 273 -5.54 6.86 20.12
CA MET A 273 -7.01 6.69 20.06
C MET A 273 -7.39 5.31 20.56
N PHE A 274 -6.68 4.29 20.10
CA PHE A 274 -6.73 2.90 20.57
C PHE A 274 -5.33 2.48 21.05
N PRO A 275 -5.22 1.42 21.90
CA PRO A 275 -3.94 0.76 22.08
C PRO A 275 -3.43 0.21 20.75
N ASN A 276 -2.12 0.05 20.62
CA ASN A 276 -1.55 -0.61 19.43
C ASN A 276 -2.00 -2.08 19.42
N PHE A 277 -2.47 -2.57 18.29
CA PHE A 277 -2.91 -3.95 18.14
C PHE A 277 -2.43 -4.56 16.83
N LYS A 278 -2.26 -5.88 16.84
CA LYS A 278 -1.93 -6.64 15.64
C LYS A 278 -3.20 -6.90 14.84
N GLU A 279 -3.10 -6.76 13.52
CA GLU A 279 -4.19 -7.04 12.60
C GLU A 279 -3.62 -7.46 11.23
N LYS A 280 -4.48 -7.91 10.33
CA LYS A 280 -4.21 -8.19 8.92
C LYS A 280 -4.85 -7.11 8.05
N LEU A 281 -4.01 -6.27 7.46
CA LEU A 281 -4.44 -5.23 6.52
C LEU A 281 -4.70 -5.86 5.15
N HIS A 282 -5.83 -5.56 4.53
CA HIS A 282 -6.21 -6.08 3.22
C HIS A 282 -6.86 -5.01 2.33
N THR A 283 -7.05 -5.32 1.06
CA THR A 283 -7.79 -4.45 0.14
C THR A 283 -9.28 -4.39 0.52
N MET A 284 -9.85 -3.19 0.53
CA MET A 284 -11.27 -2.93 0.77
C MET A 284 -12.04 -2.75 -0.56
N PRO A 285 -13.38 -2.93 -0.57
CA PRO A 285 -14.20 -2.72 -1.78
C PRO A 285 -14.10 -1.31 -2.39
N ASP A 286 -13.72 -0.32 -1.58
CA ASP A 286 -13.54 1.08 -1.97
C ASP A 286 -12.14 1.40 -2.52
N LYS A 287 -11.26 0.39 -2.64
CA LYS A 287 -9.86 0.47 -3.12
C LYS A 287 -8.90 1.19 -2.17
N SER A 288 -9.27 1.32 -0.91
CA SER A 288 -8.33 1.58 0.16
C SER A 288 -7.74 0.25 0.69
N LEU A 289 -6.65 0.34 1.44
CA LEU A 289 -6.25 -0.71 2.37
C LEU A 289 -6.93 -0.46 3.71
N GLY A 290 -7.35 -1.52 4.37
CA GLY A 290 -8.18 -1.44 5.56
C GLY A 290 -8.24 -2.76 6.33
N PHE A 291 -9.07 -2.80 7.35
CA PHE A 291 -9.30 -4.00 8.16
C PHE A 291 -10.63 -3.93 8.91
N ASP A 292 -11.07 -5.10 9.35
CA ASP A 292 -12.10 -5.30 10.37
C ASP A 292 -11.46 -5.94 11.60
N HIS A 293 -11.62 -5.32 12.77
CA HIS A 293 -11.00 -5.76 14.02
C HIS A 293 -12.03 -5.89 15.14
N TYR A 294 -12.08 -7.07 15.77
CA TYR A 294 -12.95 -7.34 16.92
C TYR A 294 -12.21 -7.02 18.21
N VAL A 295 -12.73 -6.07 18.99
CA VAL A 295 -12.10 -5.68 20.25
C VAL A 295 -12.29 -6.80 21.29
N PRO A 296 -11.22 -7.21 22.01
CA PRO A 296 -11.31 -8.23 23.04
C PRO A 296 -12.33 -7.89 24.15
N GLY A 297 -12.82 -8.91 24.87
CA GLY A 297 -13.94 -8.75 25.83
C GLY A 297 -13.69 -7.76 26.99
N ASN A 298 -12.43 -7.54 27.36
CA ASN A 298 -12.04 -6.51 28.35
C ASN A 298 -12.16 -5.08 27.80
N GLY A 299 -12.20 -4.90 26.48
CA GLY A 299 -12.27 -3.61 25.81
C GLY A 299 -10.92 -2.94 25.60
N TYR A 300 -10.94 -1.84 24.86
CA TYR A 300 -9.78 -0.99 24.60
C TYR A 300 -9.89 0.33 25.34
N GLN A 301 -8.83 0.68 26.06
CA GLN A 301 -8.67 1.99 26.66
C GLN A 301 -8.49 3.03 25.55
N LEU A 302 -9.45 3.93 25.44
CA LEU A 302 -9.45 5.00 24.45
C LEU A 302 -8.63 6.19 24.93
N PHE A 303 -7.97 6.87 23.99
CA PHE A 303 -7.26 8.14 24.22
C PHE A 303 -6.32 8.11 25.45
N LYS A 304 -5.56 7.01 25.59
CA LYS A 304 -4.64 6.77 26.71
C LYS A 304 -5.31 6.68 28.10
N GLY A 305 -6.54 6.16 28.14
CA GLY A 305 -7.26 5.86 29.39
C GLY A 305 -8.36 6.86 29.75
N GLU A 306 -8.71 7.77 28.85
CA GLU A 306 -9.83 8.70 29.08
C GLU A 306 -11.20 8.01 28.98
N GLY A 307 -11.30 6.85 28.33
CA GLY A 307 -12.52 6.04 28.28
C GLY A 307 -12.25 4.61 27.87
N ASN A 308 -13.29 3.80 27.75
CA ASN A 308 -13.17 2.40 27.34
C ASN A 308 -14.13 2.08 26.19
N PHE A 309 -13.67 1.29 25.22
CA PHE A 309 -14.45 0.88 24.07
C PHE A 309 -14.63 -0.63 24.00
N LYS A 310 -15.83 -1.07 23.67
CA LYS A 310 -16.14 -2.46 23.30
C LYS A 310 -16.95 -2.46 22.01
N GLY A 311 -16.58 -3.31 21.07
CA GLY A 311 -17.24 -3.38 19.76
C GLY A 311 -16.27 -3.80 18.66
N ASN A 312 -16.54 -3.38 17.43
CA ASN A 312 -15.65 -3.65 16.30
C ASN A 312 -15.12 -2.35 15.72
N ILE A 313 -13.89 -2.41 15.22
CA ILE A 313 -13.20 -1.30 14.56
C ILE A 313 -13.07 -1.64 13.09
N HIS A 314 -13.53 -0.74 12.24
CA HIS A 314 -13.43 -0.82 10.79
C HIS A 314 -12.59 0.34 10.28
N LEU A 315 -11.63 0.05 9.41
CA LEU A 315 -10.85 1.06 8.72
C LEU A 315 -11.01 0.88 7.21
N ASP A 316 -11.52 1.91 6.54
CA ASP A 316 -11.64 2.00 5.09
C ASP A 316 -11.41 3.45 4.63
N LYS A 317 -11.81 3.79 3.40
CA LYS A 317 -11.70 5.14 2.83
C LYS A 317 -12.50 6.19 3.61
N ARG A 318 -13.53 5.77 4.35
CA ARG A 318 -14.37 6.64 5.20
C ARG A 318 -13.75 6.87 6.58
N GLY A 319 -12.56 6.35 6.84
CA GLY A 319 -11.82 6.51 8.08
C GLY A 319 -12.05 5.38 9.07
N ILE A 320 -11.67 5.62 10.32
CA ILE A 320 -11.82 4.68 11.43
C ILE A 320 -13.24 4.79 11.99
N ARG A 321 -14.08 3.82 11.66
CA ARG A 321 -15.46 3.73 12.11
C ARG A 321 -15.65 2.55 13.05
N THR A 322 -16.50 2.69 14.05
CA THR A 322 -16.73 1.62 15.01
C THR A 322 -18.21 1.46 15.33
N ASN A 323 -18.62 0.22 15.59
CA ASN A 323 -19.93 -0.08 16.15
C ASN A 323 -19.74 -0.68 17.54
N GLY A 324 -20.47 -0.19 18.53
CA GLY A 324 -20.32 -0.69 19.89
C GLY A 324 -20.68 0.30 20.99
N LYS A 325 -19.92 0.26 22.08
CA LYS A 325 -20.15 1.01 23.31
C LYS A 325 -18.88 1.76 23.72
N ILE A 326 -19.03 3.04 24.02
CA ILE A 326 -18.01 3.87 24.68
C ILE A 326 -18.47 4.14 26.12
N ASP A 327 -17.59 3.87 27.06
CA ASP A 327 -17.73 4.18 28.47
C ASP A 327 -16.82 5.38 28.81
N TYR A 328 -17.42 6.44 29.34
CA TYR A 328 -16.74 7.68 29.74
C TYR A 328 -17.30 8.16 31.08
N LEU A 329 -16.50 8.12 32.15
CA LEU A 329 -16.99 8.39 33.51
C LEU A 329 -18.23 7.52 33.80
N ALA A 330 -19.33 8.12 34.27
CA ALA A 330 -20.60 7.44 34.50
C ALA A 330 -21.46 7.26 33.22
N ALA A 331 -21.03 7.79 32.07
CA ALA A 331 -21.78 7.77 30.82
C ALA A 331 -21.45 6.54 29.97
N HIS A 332 -22.49 5.88 29.48
CA HIS A 332 -22.45 4.68 28.67
C HIS A 332 -23.18 4.93 27.35
N VAL A 333 -22.41 5.03 26.26
CA VAL A 333 -22.89 5.54 24.98
C VAL A 333 -22.81 4.45 23.92
N ARG A 334 -23.93 4.08 23.27
CA ARG A 334 -23.97 3.03 22.24
C ARG A 334 -24.38 3.55 20.87
N SER A 335 -23.55 3.28 19.87
CA SER A 335 -23.79 3.64 18.49
C SER A 335 -23.41 2.49 17.56
N ASP A 336 -24.14 2.37 16.46
CA ASP A 336 -23.76 1.49 15.35
C ASP A 336 -22.66 2.13 14.47
N ASP A 337 -22.32 3.40 14.72
CA ASP A 337 -21.46 4.20 13.86
C ASP A 337 -20.85 5.40 14.62
N PHE A 338 -19.76 5.12 15.34
CA PHE A 338 -18.83 6.14 15.79
C PHE A 338 -17.78 6.39 14.71
N LEU A 339 -17.41 7.66 14.49
CA LEU A 339 -16.29 8.05 13.64
C LEU A 339 -15.21 8.70 14.49
N PHE A 340 -14.00 8.12 14.43
CA PHE A 340 -12.86 8.54 15.24
C PHE A 340 -11.97 9.53 14.50
N TYR A 341 -11.64 10.61 15.21
CA TYR A 341 -10.67 11.63 14.87
C TYR A 341 -9.55 11.63 15.93
N PRO A 342 -8.33 12.09 15.59
CA PRO A 342 -7.23 12.15 16.56
C PRO A 342 -7.53 12.91 17.86
N ASP A 343 -8.46 13.87 17.82
CA ASP A 343 -8.84 14.74 18.93
C ASP A 343 -10.29 14.54 19.42
N SER A 344 -11.10 13.75 18.70
CA SER A 344 -12.53 13.69 18.93
C SER A 344 -13.19 12.41 18.40
N VAL A 345 -14.38 12.11 18.92
CA VAL A 345 -15.25 11.05 18.41
C VAL A 345 -16.62 11.66 18.15
N ILE A 346 -17.15 11.44 16.95
CA ILE A 346 -18.52 11.81 16.63
C ILE A 346 -19.36 10.56 16.48
N GLY A 347 -20.65 10.66 16.78
CA GLY A 347 -21.57 9.55 16.60
C GLY A 347 -23.01 9.96 16.77
N LYS A 348 -23.90 9.05 16.41
CA LYS A 348 -25.34 9.15 16.68
C LYS A 348 -25.83 7.81 17.18
N GLY A 349 -26.76 7.80 18.12
CA GLY A 349 -27.22 6.54 18.70
C GLY A 349 -28.64 6.64 19.19
N GLN A 350 -29.25 5.48 19.36
CA GLN A 350 -30.63 5.39 19.86
C GLN A 350 -30.70 5.27 21.38
N ARG A 351 -29.61 4.82 22.02
CA ARG A 351 -29.59 4.53 23.46
C ARG A 351 -28.22 4.88 24.07
N ALA A 352 -28.21 5.89 24.94
CA ALA A 352 -27.15 6.09 25.90
C ALA A 352 -27.76 6.26 27.29
N TYR A 353 -26.99 6.00 28.34
CA TYR A 353 -27.44 6.15 29.72
C TYR A 353 -26.29 6.58 30.61
N MET A 354 -26.62 7.16 31.75
CA MET A 354 -25.69 7.54 32.79
C MET A 354 -26.15 6.93 34.10
N LEU A 355 -25.21 6.30 34.82
CA LEU A 355 -25.48 5.73 36.14
C LEU A 355 -25.25 6.79 37.22
N LYS A 356 -26.01 6.66 38.32
CA LYS A 356 -25.75 7.46 39.52
C LYS A 356 -24.50 6.92 40.21
N GLU A 357 -23.37 7.55 39.91
CA GLU A 357 -22.05 7.12 40.40
C GLU A 357 -21.20 8.33 40.79
N GLN A 358 -20.28 8.11 41.73
CA GLN A 358 -19.32 9.12 42.15
C GLN A 358 -17.98 8.88 41.43
N PHE A 359 -17.49 9.89 40.72
CA PHE A 359 -16.13 9.93 40.17
C PHE A 359 -15.38 11.11 40.79
N GLY A 360 -14.35 10.80 41.58
CA GLY A 360 -13.63 11.81 42.36
C GLY A 360 -14.59 12.52 43.34
N ASN A 361 -14.73 13.84 43.20
CA ASN A 361 -15.60 14.66 44.04
C ASN A 361 -16.96 14.99 43.40
N VAL A 362 -17.26 14.40 42.23
CA VAL A 362 -18.48 14.68 41.46
C VAL A 362 -19.41 13.47 41.50
N ILE A 363 -20.69 13.71 41.83
CA ILE A 363 -21.74 12.70 41.82
C ILE A 363 -22.60 12.92 40.58
N PHE A 364 -22.54 11.97 39.65
CA PHE A 364 -23.28 12.00 38.39
C PHE A 364 -24.75 11.62 38.63
N PRO A 365 -25.70 12.26 37.93
CA PRO A 365 -27.12 11.90 38.02
C PRO A 365 -27.42 10.61 37.26
N GLN A 366 -28.52 9.95 37.61
CA GLN A 366 -29.11 8.94 36.74
C GLN A 366 -29.77 9.63 35.55
N ALA A 367 -29.42 9.20 34.33
CA ALA A 367 -30.03 9.73 33.12
C ALA A 367 -30.12 8.71 31.97
N SER A 368 -31.04 8.95 31.03
CA SER A 368 -31.15 8.21 29.77
C SER A 368 -31.32 9.15 28.59
N PHE A 369 -30.62 8.83 27.51
CA PHE A 369 -30.48 9.67 26.32
C PHE A 369 -30.99 8.88 25.10
N PRO A 370 -32.31 8.90 24.83
CA PRO A 370 -32.86 8.35 23.60
C PRO A 370 -32.49 9.25 22.42
N ASN A 371 -32.17 8.66 21.27
CA ASN A 371 -31.94 9.38 20.00
C ASN A 371 -31.05 10.63 20.14
N TYR A 372 -29.75 10.41 20.31
CA TYR A 372 -28.77 11.48 20.53
C TYR A 372 -27.82 11.63 19.34
N ASN A 373 -27.26 12.82 19.15
CA ASN A 373 -25.93 12.94 18.53
C ASN A 373 -24.90 13.24 19.62
N MET A 374 -23.67 12.84 19.36
CA MET A 374 -22.55 13.08 20.26
C MET A 374 -21.35 13.68 19.55
N VAL A 375 -20.63 14.49 20.31
CA VAL A 375 -19.25 14.88 20.03
C VAL A 375 -18.48 14.73 21.34
N TRP A 376 -17.55 13.79 21.39
CA TRP A 376 -16.65 13.60 22.51
C TRP A 376 -15.28 14.16 22.18
N LYS A 377 -14.74 15.02 23.04
CA LYS A 377 -13.39 15.59 22.97
C LYS A 377 -12.62 15.21 24.23
N PRO A 378 -12.01 14.01 24.25
CA PRO A 378 -11.37 13.47 25.45
C PRO A 378 -10.32 14.41 26.07
N ARG A 379 -9.46 15.01 25.23
CA ARG A 379 -8.41 15.95 25.70
C ARG A 379 -8.95 17.24 26.30
N LYS A 380 -10.20 17.59 26.01
CA LYS A 380 -10.90 18.74 26.59
C LYS A 380 -11.79 18.35 27.75
N ASP A 381 -11.88 17.06 28.09
CA ASP A 381 -12.79 16.54 29.11
C ASP A 381 -14.26 16.91 28.81
N GLU A 382 -14.67 16.78 27.55
CA GLU A 382 -16.02 17.19 27.10
C GLU A 382 -16.70 16.10 26.28
N LEU A 383 -17.69 15.41 26.85
CA LEU A 383 -18.65 14.60 26.11
C LEU A 383 -19.94 15.40 25.93
N ARG A 384 -20.17 15.89 24.70
CA ARG A 384 -21.38 16.63 24.35
C ARG A 384 -22.42 15.71 23.75
N LEU A 385 -23.64 15.77 24.25
CA LEU A 385 -24.82 15.08 23.75
C LEU A 385 -25.90 16.11 23.41
N ASN A 386 -26.62 15.92 22.32
CA ASN A 386 -27.78 16.75 22.00
C ASN A 386 -29.01 15.89 21.67
N THR A 387 -30.17 16.40 22.08
CA THR A 387 -31.45 15.78 21.74
C THR A 387 -31.72 15.89 20.24
N THR A 388 -32.30 14.83 19.66
CA THR A 388 -32.81 14.89 18.28
C THR A 388 -34.34 14.87 18.27
N THR A 389 -34.94 13.69 18.23
CA THR A 389 -36.40 13.48 18.20
C THR A 389 -36.99 13.22 19.58
N SER A 390 -36.16 13.03 20.61
CA SER A 390 -36.58 12.64 21.95
C SER A 390 -35.83 13.45 23.00
N ASP A 391 -36.55 13.82 24.06
CA ASP A 391 -36.01 14.56 25.20
C ASP A 391 -35.17 13.59 26.08
N PHE A 392 -34.13 14.10 26.72
CA PHE A 392 -33.29 13.34 27.65
C PHE A 392 -33.97 13.24 29.01
N ASN A 393 -34.00 12.04 29.60
CA ASN A 393 -34.66 11.82 30.88
C ASN A 393 -33.64 11.77 32.02
N PHE A 394 -33.93 12.45 33.11
CA PHE A 394 -33.16 12.44 34.35
C PHE A 394 -34.04 11.95 35.51
N TYR A 395 -33.40 11.37 36.54
CA TYR A 395 -34.04 11.01 37.81
C TYR A 395 -35.32 10.18 37.61
N ASP A 396 -35.19 9.04 36.94
CA ASP A 396 -36.29 8.13 36.58
C ASP A 396 -37.43 8.83 35.81
N SER A 397 -37.05 9.73 34.89
CA SER A 397 -37.96 10.52 34.03
C SER A 397 -38.83 11.55 34.76
N THR A 398 -38.45 11.96 35.97
CA THR A 398 -39.11 13.08 36.66
C THR A 398 -38.72 14.45 36.10
N ALA A 399 -37.59 14.51 35.38
CA ALA A 399 -37.16 15.68 34.62
C ALA A 399 -36.76 15.29 33.18
N GLN A 400 -37.15 16.11 32.21
CA GLN A 400 -36.91 15.88 30.78
C GLN A 400 -36.27 17.12 30.13
N LEU A 401 -35.08 16.96 29.57
CA LEU A 401 -34.33 18.04 28.93
C LEU A 401 -34.44 17.92 27.40
N ARG A 402 -34.87 19.00 26.75
CA ARG A 402 -34.70 19.23 25.32
C ARG A 402 -33.60 20.25 25.10
N GLY A 403 -32.45 19.80 24.58
CA GLY A 403 -31.31 20.68 24.33
C GLY A 403 -29.97 19.94 24.32
N ASN A 404 -28.96 20.59 24.88
CA ASN A 404 -27.59 20.07 24.92
C ASN A 404 -27.20 19.67 26.34
N LEU A 405 -26.32 18.68 26.43
CA LEU A 405 -25.73 18.19 27.65
C LEU A 405 -24.22 18.05 27.45
N VAL A 406 -23.44 18.41 28.47
CA VAL A 406 -22.00 18.22 28.53
C VAL A 406 -21.67 17.42 29.78
N VAL A 407 -20.97 16.31 29.58
CA VAL A 407 -20.46 15.44 30.65
C VAL A 407 -18.95 15.62 30.72
N SER A 408 -18.44 15.94 31.90
CA SER A 408 -17.02 16.19 32.18
C SER A 408 -16.64 15.72 33.58
N LYS A 409 -15.35 15.68 33.91
CA LYS A 409 -14.87 15.43 35.29
C LYS A 409 -15.31 16.52 36.26
N LYS A 410 -15.80 17.67 35.78
CA LYS A 410 -16.36 18.75 36.62
C LYS A 410 -17.84 18.58 36.96
N GLY A 411 -18.55 17.69 36.26
CA GLY A 411 -20.00 17.54 36.41
C GLY A 411 -20.74 17.39 35.09
N VAL A 412 -22.06 17.43 35.21
CA VAL A 412 -23.00 17.38 34.10
C VAL A 412 -23.70 18.73 33.99
N SER A 413 -23.46 19.44 32.90
CA SER A 413 -24.11 20.72 32.61
C SER A 413 -24.97 20.63 31.36
N GLY A 414 -26.04 21.40 31.26
CA GLY A 414 -26.88 21.44 30.07
C GLY A 414 -27.49 22.80 29.80
N ASP A 415 -28.05 22.94 28.61
CA ASP A 415 -28.80 24.11 28.18
C ASP A 415 -30.02 23.69 27.36
N GLY A 416 -31.06 24.52 27.38
CA GLY A 416 -32.31 24.29 26.65
C GLY A 416 -33.54 24.35 27.54
N THR A 417 -34.52 23.51 27.23
CA THR A 417 -35.82 23.48 27.90
C THR A 417 -35.93 22.25 28.79
N LEU A 418 -36.07 22.45 30.10
CA LEU A 418 -36.28 21.41 31.09
C LEU A 418 -37.74 21.37 31.50
N LYS A 419 -38.35 20.19 31.38
CA LYS A 419 -39.73 19.91 31.81
C LYS A 419 -39.70 19.02 33.04
N THR A 420 -40.42 19.43 34.07
CA THR A 420 -40.66 18.62 35.27
C THR A 420 -42.15 18.50 35.52
N ARG A 421 -42.56 17.86 36.62
CA ARG A 421 -43.97 17.70 36.96
C ARG A 421 -44.64 19.06 37.22
N GLY A 422 -45.28 19.61 36.19
CA GLY A 422 -46.04 20.86 36.26
C GLY A 422 -45.23 22.14 35.99
N THR A 423 -43.97 22.05 35.59
CA THR A 423 -43.13 23.23 35.27
C THR A 423 -42.32 23.01 34.00
N GLU A 424 -42.16 24.07 33.21
CA GLU A 424 -41.25 24.14 32.07
C GLU A 424 -40.32 25.34 32.28
N LEU A 425 -39.02 25.10 32.27
CA LEU A 425 -37.98 26.10 32.47
C LEU A 425 -37.08 26.13 31.23
N PHE A 426 -36.80 27.33 30.71
CA PHE A 426 -35.73 27.52 29.75
C PHE A 426 -34.51 28.14 30.45
N SER A 427 -33.34 27.55 30.29
CA SER A 427 -32.08 28.13 30.77
C SER A 427 -30.94 27.92 29.78
N LYS A 428 -30.01 28.86 29.77
CA LYS A 428 -28.73 28.74 29.03
C LYS A 428 -27.67 27.98 29.83
N GLU A 429 -27.93 27.72 31.11
CA GLU A 429 -27.01 27.01 32.00
C GLU A 429 -27.83 26.28 33.07
N MET A 430 -27.64 24.97 33.16
CA MET A 430 -28.23 24.05 34.15
C MET A 430 -27.14 23.09 34.62
N ASN A 431 -27.16 22.69 35.89
CA ASN A 431 -26.18 21.76 36.45
C ASN A 431 -26.89 20.59 37.12
N PHE A 432 -26.68 19.38 36.63
CA PHE A 432 -27.34 18.16 37.11
C PHE A 432 -26.41 17.39 38.05
N VAL A 433 -26.85 17.16 39.30
CA VAL A 433 -26.02 16.52 40.35
C VAL A 433 -26.88 15.58 41.20
N SER A 434 -26.45 14.32 41.35
CA SER A 434 -27.11 13.30 42.19
C SER A 434 -28.61 13.13 41.94
N ASP A 435 -29.45 13.88 42.67
CA ASP A 435 -30.92 13.86 42.65
C ASP A 435 -31.51 15.29 42.47
N GLN A 436 -30.67 16.28 42.10
CA GLN A 436 -31.01 17.70 42.04
C GLN A 436 -30.46 18.34 40.75
N PHE A 437 -31.13 19.38 40.24
CA PHE A 437 -30.73 20.09 39.01
C PHE A 437 -30.84 21.61 39.14
#